data_AF-A0A8B7DSP3-F1
#
_entry.id   AF-A0A8B7DSP3-F1
#
_cell.length_a   1.000
_cell.length_b   1.000
_cell.length_c   1.000
_cell.angle_alpha   90.00
_cell.angle_beta   90.00
_cell.angle_gamma   90.00
#
_symmetry.space_group_name_H-M   'P 1'
#
loop_
_entity.id
_entity.type
_entity.pdbx_description
1 polymer ?
#
loop_
_entity_poly.entity_id
_entity_poly.type
_entity_poly.pdbx_seq_one_letter_code
_entity_poly.pdbx_strand_id
1 'polypeptide(L)'
;MEQYNLCLNENILLSQEFRLNFSESVGVDWRTLGRRLNIEDNSLDMIDQDNNKTDEKAYSMLTLWIQMNNNPTLEELKTALRNMKRLDLIRKIDEFTKTSNLLDRSTRYSAKKGNCYVNLFTKLNIY
;
A
#
# COMPACT_ATOMS: atom_id res chain seq x y z
N MET A 1 -22.87 5.68 5.69
CA MET A 1 -21.81 4.90 6.37
C MET A 1 -20.71 4.41 5.41
N GLU A 2 -20.89 4.47 4.08
CA GLU A 2 -19.88 3.97 3.11
C GLU A 2 -18.76 4.96 2.76
N GLN A 3 -19.00 6.27 2.76
CA GLN A 3 -18.01 7.29 2.36
C GLN A 3 -16.74 7.33 3.23
N TYR A 4 -16.82 6.96 4.51
CA TYR A 4 -15.67 6.99 5.42
C TYR A 4 -14.66 5.87 5.15
N ASN A 5 -15.11 4.74 4.60
CA ASN A 5 -14.22 3.60 4.31
C ASN A 5 -13.41 3.82 3.03
N LEU A 6 -13.90 4.63 2.08
CA LEU A 6 -13.20 4.95 0.83
C LEU A 6 -11.94 5.81 1.07
N CYS A 7 -12.06 6.90 1.83
CA CYS A 7 -10.94 7.82 2.09
C CYS A 7 -9.81 7.21 2.95
N LEU A 8 -10.13 6.26 3.84
CA LEU A 8 -9.13 5.53 4.64
C LEU A 8 -8.30 4.56 3.78
N ASN A 9 -8.92 3.92 2.80
CA ASN A 9 -8.25 2.93 1.94
C ASN A 9 -7.23 3.58 1.00
N GLU A 10 -7.52 4.78 0.49
CA GLU A 10 -6.58 5.58 -0.31
C GLU A 10 -5.32 5.94 0.50
N ASN A 11 -5.48 6.38 1.75
CA ASN A 11 -4.34 6.70 2.63
C ASN A 11 -3.45 5.49 2.94
N ILE A 12 -4.03 4.30 3.08
CA ILE A 12 -3.27 3.06 3.32
C ILE A 12 -2.45 2.69 2.09
N LEU A 13 -3.06 2.72 0.90
CA LEU A 13 -2.37 2.32 -0.33
C LEU A 13 -1.23 3.29 -0.69
N LEU A 14 -1.43 4.59 -0.40
CA LEU A 14 -0.42 5.62 -0.59
C LEU A 14 0.67 5.64 0.51
N SER A 15 0.49 4.89 1.59
CA SER A 15 1.49 4.77 2.66
C SER A 15 2.75 4.05 2.15
N GLN A 16 3.90 4.67 2.40
CA GLN A 16 5.20 4.06 2.13
C GLN A 16 5.41 2.76 2.92
N GLU A 17 4.98 2.74 4.18
CA GLU A 17 5.09 1.57 5.06
C GLU A 17 4.28 0.39 4.52
N PHE A 18 3.07 0.65 4.04
CA PHE A 18 2.25 -0.37 3.39
C PHE A 18 2.98 -0.93 2.17
N ARG A 19 3.44 -0.06 1.26
CA ARG A 19 4.13 -0.50 0.05
C ARG A 19 5.37 -1.33 0.34
N LEU A 20 6.21 -0.92 1.30
CA LEU A 20 7.42 -1.67 1.68
C LEU A 20 7.07 -3.07 2.20
N ASN A 21 6.27 -3.15 3.28
CA ASN A 21 5.91 -4.42 3.91
C ASN A 21 5.13 -5.36 2.97
N PHE A 22 4.24 -4.80 2.15
CA PHE A 22 3.48 -5.59 1.20
C PHE A 22 4.36 -6.14 0.08
N SER A 23 5.32 -5.35 -0.42
CA SER A 23 6.21 -5.77 -1.51
C SER A 23 7.13 -6.92 -1.13
N GLU A 24 7.67 -6.92 0.09
CA GLU A 24 8.41 -8.06 0.65
C GLU A 24 7.58 -9.36 0.61
N SER A 25 6.26 -9.24 0.81
CA SER A 25 5.34 -10.37 0.84
C SER A 25 4.95 -10.88 -0.55
N VAL A 26 4.90 -9.98 -1.54
CA VAL A 26 4.61 -10.32 -2.93
C VAL A 26 5.69 -11.25 -3.49
N GLY A 27 6.96 -10.90 -3.26
CA GLY A 27 8.10 -11.73 -3.68
C GLY A 27 8.11 -11.98 -5.18
N VAL A 28 8.47 -13.20 -5.59
CA VAL A 28 8.72 -13.57 -7.00
C VAL A 28 7.50 -13.41 -7.91
N ASP A 29 6.30 -13.32 -7.35
CA ASP A 29 5.04 -13.17 -8.09
C ASP A 29 4.80 -11.72 -8.57
N TRP A 30 5.68 -10.78 -8.26
CA TRP A 30 5.52 -9.35 -8.58
C TRP A 30 5.22 -9.09 -10.06
N ARG A 31 5.85 -9.85 -10.96
CA ARG A 31 5.66 -9.69 -12.42
C ARG A 31 4.27 -10.15 -12.85
N THR A 32 3.81 -11.26 -12.31
CA THR A 32 2.44 -11.74 -12.54
C THR A 32 1.42 -10.77 -11.97
N LEU A 33 1.66 -10.22 -10.77
CA LEU A 33 0.80 -9.21 -10.16
C LEU A 33 0.75 -7.94 -11.02
N GLY A 34 1.88 -7.43 -11.49
CA GLY A 34 1.94 -6.25 -12.36
C GLY A 34 1.10 -6.41 -13.63
N ARG A 35 1.18 -7.58 -14.28
CA ARG A 35 0.31 -7.90 -15.44
C ARG A 35 -1.17 -7.92 -15.10
N ARG A 36 -1.55 -8.45 -13.92
CA ARG A 36 -2.94 -8.45 -13.45
C ARG A 36 -3.45 -7.05 -13.10
N LEU A 37 -2.54 -6.13 -12.81
CA LEU A 37 -2.80 -4.72 -12.58
C LEU A 37 -2.68 -3.89 -13.88
N ASN A 38 -2.61 -4.55 -15.04
CA ASN A 38 -2.51 -3.95 -16.36
C ASN A 38 -1.27 -3.06 -16.58
N ILE A 39 -0.16 -3.34 -15.88
CA ILE A 39 1.13 -2.75 -16.23
C ILE A 39 1.66 -3.44 -17.49
N GLU A 40 2.08 -2.65 -18.47
CA GLU A 40 2.65 -3.14 -19.72
C GLU A 40 3.98 -3.89 -19.50
N ASP A 41 4.24 -4.92 -20.31
CA ASP A 41 5.44 -5.75 -20.18
C ASP A 41 6.74 -4.93 -20.34
N ASN A 42 6.74 -3.86 -21.17
CA ASN A 42 7.89 -2.96 -21.32
C ASN A 42 8.32 -2.33 -19.97
N SER A 43 7.35 -1.92 -19.17
CA SER A 43 7.56 -1.26 -17.89
C SER A 43 7.99 -2.28 -16.83
N LEU A 44 7.44 -3.49 -16.90
CA LEU A 44 7.89 -4.60 -16.06
C LEU A 44 9.33 -5.03 -16.40
N ASP A 45 9.71 -5.03 -17.68
CA ASP A 45 11.08 -5.32 -18.12
C ASP A 45 12.05 -4.24 -17.62
N MET A 46 11.67 -2.96 -17.68
CA MET A 46 12.47 -1.88 -17.09
C MET A 46 12.64 -2.05 -15.58
N ILE A 47 11.57 -2.37 -14.85
CA ILE A 47 11.66 -2.65 -13.40
C ILE A 47 12.60 -3.83 -13.12
N ASP A 48 12.54 -4.89 -13.94
CA ASP A 48 13.37 -6.09 -13.80
C ASP A 48 14.87 -5.79 -14.00
N GLN A 49 15.18 -4.84 -14.88
CA GLN A 49 16.55 -4.37 -15.17
C GLN A 49 17.07 -3.39 -14.13
N ASP A 50 16.23 -2.47 -13.66
CA ASP A 50 16.63 -1.37 -12.75
C ASP A 50 16.82 -1.83 -11.30
N ASN A 51 16.28 -2.99 -10.93
CA ASN A 51 16.30 -3.49 -9.56
C ASN A 51 16.90 -4.90 -9.53
N ASN A 52 17.75 -5.19 -8.53
CA ASN A 52 18.34 -6.53 -8.41
C ASN A 52 17.52 -7.43 -7.47
N LYS A 53 16.96 -6.88 -6.40
CA LYS A 53 16.23 -7.68 -5.41
C LYS A 53 14.76 -7.78 -5.75
N THR A 54 14.16 -8.92 -5.41
CA THR A 54 12.77 -9.23 -5.75
C THR A 54 11.75 -8.33 -5.02
N ASP A 55 12.03 -7.98 -3.78
CA ASP A 55 11.27 -7.02 -2.97
C ASP A 55 11.35 -5.60 -3.54
N GLU A 56 12.53 -5.16 -4.00
CA GLU A 56 12.71 -3.89 -4.71
C GLU A 56 11.90 -3.85 -6.02
N LYS A 57 11.91 -4.95 -6.80
CA LYS A 57 11.07 -5.10 -8.00
C LYS A 57 9.58 -5.00 -7.68
N ALA A 58 9.14 -5.71 -6.65
CA ALA A 58 7.75 -5.66 -6.19
C ALA A 58 7.33 -4.26 -5.74
N TYR A 59 8.22 -3.55 -5.04
CA TYR A 59 7.98 -2.18 -4.59
C TYR A 59 7.88 -1.21 -5.76
N SER A 60 8.79 -1.30 -6.72
CA SER A 60 8.78 -0.47 -7.93
C SER A 60 7.52 -0.73 -8.77
N MET A 61 7.13 -2.00 -8.93
CA MET A 61 5.89 -2.39 -9.62
C MET A 61 4.64 -1.81 -8.94
N LEU A 62 4.53 -1.95 -7.61
CA LEU A 62 3.38 -1.44 -6.87
C LEU A 62 3.31 0.09 -6.92
N THR A 63 4.47 0.75 -6.83
CA THR A 63 4.58 2.21 -6.93
C THR A 63 4.15 2.69 -8.32
N LEU A 64 4.62 2.03 -9.39
CA LEU A 64 4.26 2.36 -10.76
C LEU A 64 2.75 2.22 -10.99
N TRP A 65 2.14 1.11 -10.53
CA TRP A 65 0.69 0.92 -10.65
C TRP A 65 -0.10 2.05 -9.99
N ILE A 66 0.30 2.45 -8.77
CA ILE A 66 -0.34 3.56 -8.05
C ILE A 66 -0.18 4.89 -8.81
N GLN A 67 0.96 5.12 -9.45
CA GLN A 67 1.22 6.37 -10.20
C GLN A 67 0.47 6.42 -11.53
N MET A 68 0.31 5.29 -12.21
CA MET A 68 -0.38 5.22 -13.50
C MET A 68 -1.91 5.17 -13.37
N ASN A 69 -2.43 4.71 -12.23
CA ASN A 69 -3.86 4.63 -11.99
C ASN A 69 -4.35 5.95 -11.38
N ASN A 70 -5.34 6.59 -12.00
CA ASN A 70 -5.91 7.85 -11.52
C ASN A 70 -6.59 7.71 -10.15
N ASN A 71 -7.09 6.52 -9.81
CA ASN A 71 -7.75 6.24 -8.54
C ASN A 71 -7.51 4.79 -8.10
N PRO A 72 -6.30 4.46 -7.65
CA PRO A 72 -5.95 3.10 -7.29
C PRO A 72 -6.66 2.67 -6.00
N THR A 73 -7.34 1.53 -6.03
CA THR A 73 -8.11 1.04 -4.88
C THR A 73 -7.57 -0.28 -4.32
N LEU A 74 -7.75 -0.48 -3.01
CA LEU A 74 -7.44 -1.78 -2.38
C LEU A 74 -8.28 -2.92 -2.98
N GLU A 75 -9.48 -2.65 -3.47
CA GLU A 75 -10.33 -3.69 -4.08
C GLU A 75 -9.84 -4.11 -5.46
N GLU A 76 -9.28 -3.21 -6.26
CA GLU A 76 -8.58 -3.58 -7.51
C GLU A 76 -7.38 -4.49 -7.21
N LEU A 77 -6.56 -4.09 -6.23
CA LEU A 77 -5.42 -4.90 -5.79
C LEU A 77 -5.87 -6.29 -5.28
N LYS A 78 -6.89 -6.34 -4.41
CA LYS A 78 -7.45 -7.61 -3.91
C LYS A 78 -8.03 -8.46 -5.03
N THR A 79 -8.67 -7.85 -6.03
CA THR A 79 -9.22 -8.57 -7.18
C THR A 79 -8.12 -9.22 -8.01
N ALA A 80 -7.02 -8.50 -8.29
CA ALA A 80 -5.85 -9.06 -8.95
C ALA A 80 -5.26 -10.25 -8.17
N LEU A 81 -5.16 -10.13 -6.83
CA LEU A 81 -4.67 -11.19 -5.96
C LEU A 81 -5.60 -12.42 -5.89
N ARG A 82 -6.93 -12.21 -5.92
CA ARG A 82 -7.91 -13.31 -6.01
C ARG A 82 -7.72 -14.09 -7.31
N ASN A 83 -7.50 -13.40 -8.43
CA ASN A 83 -7.23 -14.02 -9.72
C ASN A 83 -5.91 -14.81 -9.73
N MET A 84 -4.95 -14.42 -8.89
CA MET A 84 -3.70 -15.16 -8.66
C MET A 84 -3.83 -16.25 -7.59
N LYS A 85 -4.98 -16.37 -6.92
CA LYS A 85 -5.21 -17.27 -5.77
C LYS A 85 -4.28 -17.00 -4.57
N ARG A 86 -3.69 -15.80 -4.47
CA ARG A 86 -2.82 -15.37 -3.35
C ARG A 86 -3.66 -14.81 -2.19
N LEU A 87 -4.47 -15.66 -1.58
CA LEU A 87 -5.34 -15.30 -0.44
C LEU A 87 -4.54 -14.88 0.81
N ASP A 88 -3.31 -15.38 0.93
CA ASP A 88 -2.35 -14.99 1.97
C ASP A 88 -2.02 -13.49 1.91
N LEU A 89 -1.88 -12.93 0.70
CA LEU A 89 -1.63 -11.50 0.49
C LEU A 89 -2.87 -10.65 0.77
N ILE A 90 -4.06 -11.14 0.41
CA ILE A 90 -5.32 -10.47 0.75
C ILE A 90 -5.46 -10.34 2.26
N ARG A 91 -5.17 -11.42 3.01
CA ARG A 91 -5.18 -11.40 4.47
C ARG A 91 -4.21 -10.36 5.04
N LYS A 92 -3.00 -10.24 4.46
CA LYS A 92 -2.03 -9.21 4.87
C LYS A 92 -2.57 -7.79 4.65
N ILE A 93 -3.25 -7.53 3.54
CA ILE A 93 -3.91 -6.23 3.31
C ILE A 93 -4.95 -5.97 4.40
N ASP A 94 -5.82 -6.93 4.68
CA ASP A 94 -6.87 -6.79 5.71
C ASP A 94 -6.28 -6.56 7.12
N GLU A 95 -5.16 -7.22 7.44
CA GLU A 95 -4.43 -7.02 8.69
C GLU A 95 -3.84 -5.61 8.81
N PHE A 96 -3.26 -5.10 7.71
CA PHE A 96 -2.72 -3.75 7.67
C PHE A 96 -3.82 -2.70 7.83
N THR A 97 -4.95 -2.88 7.14
CA THR A 97 -6.13 -2.00 7.26
C THR A 97 -6.70 -2.01 8.68
N LYS A 98 -6.82 -3.18 9.32
CA LYS A 98 -7.29 -3.28 10.71
C LYS A 98 -6.34 -2.57 11.67
N THR A 99 -5.03 -2.77 11.51
CA THR A 99 -4.00 -2.17 12.38
C THR A 99 -3.99 -0.65 12.26
N SER A 100 -4.06 -0.11 11.04
CA SER A 100 -4.18 1.33 10.79
C SER A 100 -5.42 1.93 11.47
N ASN A 101 -6.59 1.28 11.34
CA ASN A 101 -7.83 1.70 11.98
C ASN A 101 -7.75 1.70 13.53
N LEU A 102 -7.04 0.73 14.12
CA LEU A 102 -6.84 0.66 15.57
C LEU A 102 -5.94 1.79 16.08
N LEU A 103 -4.87 2.12 15.35
CA LEU A 103 -3.97 3.22 15.71
C LEU A 103 -4.68 4.58 15.65
N ASP A 104 -5.48 4.82 14.61
CA ASP A 104 -6.27 6.06 14.49
C ASP A 104 -7.35 6.20 15.57
N ARG A 105 -7.89 5.08 16.05
CA ARG A 105 -8.85 5.10 17.16
C ARG A 105 -8.15 5.31 18.51
N SER A 106 -6.97 4.71 18.70
CA SER A 106 -6.17 4.84 19.94
C SER A 106 -5.65 6.25 20.17
N THR A 107 -5.15 6.92 19.12
CA THR A 107 -4.71 8.33 19.19
C THR A 107 -5.85 9.28 19.57
N ARG A 108 -7.07 9.02 19.10
CA ARG A 108 -8.28 9.78 19.48
C ARG A 108 -8.72 9.57 20.94
N TYR A 109 -8.47 8.40 21.53
CA TYR A 109 -8.75 8.17 22.95
C TYR A 109 -7.70 8.81 23.88
N SER A 110 -6.43 8.83 23.46
CA SER A 110 -5.36 9.51 24.20
C SER A 110 -5.47 11.03 24.14
N ALA A 111 -6.11 11.60 23.11
CA ALA A 111 -6.36 13.05 22.99
C ALA A 111 -7.44 13.60 23.95
N LYS A 112 -8.13 12.75 24.73
CA LYS A 112 -9.15 13.20 25.71
C LYS A 112 -8.67 13.25 27.16
N LYS A 113 -7.38 13.06 27.44
CA LYS A 113 -6.84 13.18 28.80
C LYS A 113 -5.71 14.23 28.86
N GLY A 114 -6.12 15.49 28.99
CA GLY A 114 -5.35 16.57 29.64
C GLY A 114 -4.13 17.13 28.90
N ASN A 115 -4.28 18.38 28.44
CA ASN A 115 -3.24 19.39 28.19
C ASN A 115 -2.15 19.16 27.12
N CYS A 116 -2.20 20.04 26.11
CA CYS A 116 -1.14 20.64 25.29
C CYS A 116 0.28 20.03 25.37
N TYR A 117 0.74 19.39 24.29
CA TYR A 117 2.05 19.66 23.69
C TYR A 117 2.01 19.41 22.17
N VAL A 118 2.89 20.14 21.48
CA VAL A 118 2.85 20.57 20.09
C VAL A 118 3.46 19.52 19.14
N ASN A 119 2.83 19.34 17.98
CA ASN A 119 3.32 18.84 16.66
C ASN A 119 4.39 17.73 16.58
N LEU A 120 4.07 16.66 15.84
CA LEU A 120 5.08 15.73 15.32
C LEU A 120 4.90 15.27 13.85
N PHE A 121 4.03 15.88 13.04
CA PHE A 121 3.92 15.48 11.61
C PHE A 121 4.14 16.59 10.57
N THR A 122 4.58 17.79 10.96
CA THR A 122 4.89 18.87 10.00
C THR A 122 6.36 19.24 9.89
N LYS A 123 7.29 18.43 10.44
CA LYS A 123 8.72 18.60 10.19
C LYS A 123 9.32 17.29 9.68
N LEU A 124 9.33 17.11 8.37
CA LEU A 124 10.40 16.43 7.62
C LEU A 124 10.15 16.54 6.11
N ASN A 125 9.91 17.76 5.61
CA ASN A 125 9.94 18.04 4.18
C ASN A 125 10.37 19.50 3.93
N ILE A 126 11.62 19.81 4.28
CA ILE A 126 12.38 20.93 3.71
C ILE A 126 13.86 20.50 3.69
N TYR A 127 14.39 20.26 2.48
CA TYR A 127 15.78 20.54 2.12
C TYR A 127 15.74 21.48 0.92
#